data_AF-I0YRN1-F1
#
_entry.id   AF-I0YRN1-F1
#
_cell.length_a   1.000
_cell.length_b   1.000
_cell.length_c   1.000
_cell.angle_alpha   90.00
_cell.angle_beta   90.00
_cell.angle_gamma   90.00
#
_symmetry.space_group_name_H-M   'P 1'
#
loop_
_entity.id
_entity.type
_entity.pdbx_description
1 polymer ?
#
loop_
_entity_poly.entity_id
_entity_poly.type
_entity_poly.pdbx_seq_one_letter_code
_entity_poly.pdbx_strand_id
1 'polypeptide(L)'
;MSSVTADTVDGALAEIGEAAHLGADLVELRLDFLTDIDLLDPTPMLERMLGACETALLPALVTFRPMWEGGQYSGPDLPRLAVLKAAAGAGAQYIDVEHLAAGSFFSSEGEVPSSTAVIISHHNYSETPSDEALEALVEDMFDEGADIAKIATTAKCVEDSARMLALPGKAPGGWLVIALAMGEAGLPTRLLAPKFGGYLIFGALSAEESSATGQSTIAELRRLYRVHSQTEDTKVFGIVDSPAAAVRGPPWSAVLHNAALAAAGMDTIYVPLCADDLRSCLDAFPCFSGFCLTAPHQVLAALECADEADRSAARIGAADTLQRQTDGRLQAYNTEWAAAVSALEAALGGAWCNAGSPQKGESALRGKCVVVVGAGGAGRALAFGVVEKGARVIVCDRQVTSSALQQQMAGILAISLGSGASAVKHADVAAGRVAGDVLINSMPACMEESLVSAAALSCYRVVLDATCTSLQTRLLREAQELGCATVSGLEISVTQAAQQFELLTGAPAPVALMRQATLERMHATNNA
;
A
#
# COMPACT_ATOMS: atom_id res chain seq x y z
N MET A 1 -5.34 18.08 -1.95
CA MET A 1 -6.40 18.82 -1.26
C MET A 1 -6.88 18.07 -0.03
N SER A 2 -7.54 18.75 0.92
CA SER A 2 -8.24 18.12 2.06
C SER A 2 -9.72 18.43 2.02
N SER A 3 -10.57 17.50 2.44
CA SER A 3 -12.00 17.77 2.63
C SER A 3 -12.24 18.27 4.06
N VAL A 4 -13.08 19.29 4.19
CA VAL A 4 -13.56 19.89 5.44
C VAL A 4 -14.99 19.40 5.64
N THR A 5 -15.21 18.59 6.69
CA THR A 5 -16.43 17.83 6.94
C THR A 5 -17.05 18.10 8.31
N ALA A 6 -16.53 19.07 9.06
CA ALA A 6 -17.15 19.54 10.30
C ALA A 6 -18.63 19.89 10.10
N ASP A 7 -19.44 19.63 11.13
CA ASP A 7 -20.90 19.84 11.13
C ASP A 7 -21.33 21.27 11.49
N THR A 8 -20.36 22.12 11.85
CA THR A 8 -20.53 23.54 12.21
C THR A 8 -19.49 24.41 11.51
N VAL A 9 -19.83 25.69 11.32
CA VAL A 9 -18.91 26.68 10.72
C VAL A 9 -17.62 26.82 11.53
N ASP A 10 -17.71 26.90 12.86
CA ASP A 10 -16.54 27.06 13.72
C ASP A 10 -15.62 25.81 13.67
N GLY A 11 -16.21 24.61 13.60
CA GLY A 11 -15.45 23.39 13.35
C GLY A 11 -14.76 23.41 11.98
N ALA A 12 -15.46 23.87 10.95
CA ALA A 12 -14.87 24.00 9.62
C ALA A 12 -13.69 24.99 9.59
N LEU A 13 -13.76 26.11 10.34
CA LEU A 13 -12.63 27.04 10.45
C LEU A 13 -11.40 26.37 11.09
N ALA A 14 -11.61 25.50 12.08
CA ALA A 14 -10.54 24.74 12.71
C ALA A 14 -9.91 23.73 11.73
N GLU A 15 -10.72 22.97 11.01
CA GLU A 15 -10.26 22.00 9.99
C GLU A 15 -9.51 22.68 8.84
N ILE A 16 -9.92 23.88 8.40
CA ILE A 16 -9.18 24.69 7.41
C ILE A 16 -7.77 25.03 7.92
N GLY A 17 -7.67 25.47 9.18
CA GLY A 17 -6.39 25.78 9.81
C GLY A 17 -5.49 24.55 9.95
N GLU A 18 -6.07 23.40 10.28
CA GLU A 18 -5.36 22.12 10.36
C GLU A 18 -4.88 21.65 8.98
N ALA A 19 -5.73 21.72 7.95
CA ALA A 19 -5.36 21.40 6.57
C ALA A 19 -4.15 22.23 6.12
N ALA A 20 -4.13 23.53 6.44
CA ALA A 20 -3.01 24.42 6.15
C ALA A 20 -1.74 24.00 6.89
N HIS A 21 -1.85 23.67 8.19
CA HIS A 21 -0.74 23.20 9.00
C HIS A 21 -0.11 21.90 8.46
N LEU A 22 -0.95 20.99 7.96
CA LEU A 22 -0.53 19.72 7.37
C LEU A 22 0.02 19.88 5.95
N GLY A 23 -0.15 21.05 5.33
CA GLY A 23 0.36 21.39 4.00
C GLY A 23 -0.55 20.96 2.86
N ALA A 24 -1.87 21.02 3.05
CA ALA A 24 -2.81 20.93 1.93
C ALA A 24 -2.55 22.08 0.94
N ASP A 25 -2.71 21.81 -0.37
CA ASP A 25 -2.58 22.85 -1.40
C ASP A 25 -3.91 23.60 -1.65
N LEU A 26 -5.03 23.02 -1.22
CA LEU A 26 -6.38 23.60 -1.23
C LEU A 26 -7.33 22.78 -0.33
N VAL A 27 -8.48 23.35 0.03
CA VAL A 27 -9.54 22.68 0.82
C VAL A 27 -10.85 22.56 0.05
N GLU A 28 -11.55 21.44 0.24
CA GLU A 28 -12.93 21.23 -0.18
C GLU A 28 -13.87 21.48 1.00
N LEU A 29 -14.69 22.52 0.94
CA LEU A 29 -15.73 22.82 1.90
C LEU A 29 -16.97 21.97 1.56
N ARG A 30 -17.20 20.89 2.33
CA ARG A 30 -18.37 20.02 2.17
C ARG A 30 -19.57 20.60 2.91
N LEU A 31 -20.28 21.51 2.26
CA LEU A 31 -21.45 22.17 2.83
C LEU A 31 -22.54 21.19 3.24
N ASP A 32 -22.63 20.03 2.58
CA ASP A 32 -23.60 19.01 2.94
C ASP A 32 -23.45 18.46 4.36
N PHE A 33 -22.27 18.57 4.98
CA PHE A 33 -22.05 18.13 6.37
C PHE A 33 -22.52 19.14 7.42
N LEU A 34 -22.69 20.42 7.03
CA LEU A 34 -23.16 21.45 7.96
C LEU A 34 -24.64 21.25 8.31
N THR A 35 -24.95 21.41 9.58
CA THR A 35 -26.30 21.18 10.11
C THR A 35 -27.26 22.36 9.92
N ASP A 36 -26.75 23.59 9.93
CA ASP A 36 -27.54 24.83 9.90
C ASP A 36 -27.13 25.74 8.72
N ILE A 37 -27.62 25.44 7.51
CA ILE A 37 -27.43 26.30 6.32
C ILE A 37 -28.71 27.08 6.02
N ASP A 38 -28.62 28.41 5.96
CA ASP A 38 -29.66 29.25 5.38
C ASP A 38 -29.55 29.20 3.84
N LEU A 39 -30.44 28.43 3.21
CA LEU A 39 -30.48 28.30 1.74
C LEU A 39 -30.96 29.57 1.03
N LEU A 40 -31.61 30.50 1.74
CA LEU A 40 -32.10 31.76 1.16
C LEU A 40 -31.02 32.84 1.20
N ASP A 41 -30.20 32.88 2.25
CA ASP A 41 -29.05 33.77 2.37
C ASP A 41 -27.82 33.05 2.95
N PRO A 42 -27.09 32.26 2.13
CA PRO A 42 -25.91 31.55 2.58
C PRO A 42 -24.68 32.47 2.74
N THR A 43 -24.78 33.74 2.32
CA THR A 43 -23.65 34.68 2.19
C THR A 43 -22.83 34.84 3.48
N PRO A 44 -23.44 35.07 4.66
CA PRO A 44 -22.66 35.28 5.89
C PRO A 44 -21.83 34.07 6.30
N MET A 45 -22.35 32.86 6.05
CA MET A 45 -21.62 31.62 6.32
C MET A 45 -20.45 31.47 5.33
N LEU A 46 -20.72 31.66 4.05
CA LEU A 46 -19.74 31.53 2.98
C LEU A 46 -18.58 32.51 3.15
N GLU A 47 -18.85 33.79 3.42
CA GLU A 47 -17.81 34.81 3.67
C GLU A 47 -16.90 34.44 4.85
N ARG A 48 -17.47 33.89 5.93
CA ARG A 48 -16.68 33.43 7.09
C ARG A 48 -15.74 32.28 6.72
N MET A 49 -16.24 31.26 6.03
CA MET A 49 -15.44 30.09 5.66
C MET A 49 -14.39 30.44 4.60
N LEU A 50 -14.78 31.18 3.54
CA LEU A 50 -13.87 31.62 2.48
C LEU A 50 -12.81 32.61 3.00
N GLY A 51 -13.17 33.49 3.93
CA GLY A 51 -12.20 34.38 4.59
C GLY A 51 -11.17 33.62 5.44
N ALA A 52 -11.55 32.50 6.05
CA ALA A 52 -10.59 31.62 6.73
C ALA A 52 -9.68 30.90 5.75
N CYS A 53 -10.20 30.41 4.61
CA CYS A 53 -9.39 29.87 3.53
C CYS A 53 -8.37 30.89 3.01
N GLU A 54 -8.79 32.13 2.76
CA GLU A 54 -7.91 33.23 2.34
C GLU A 54 -6.83 33.52 3.39
N THR A 55 -7.20 33.59 4.67
CA THR A 55 -6.24 33.80 5.78
C THR A 55 -5.22 32.66 5.87
N ALA A 56 -5.67 31.43 5.60
CA ALA A 56 -4.82 30.24 5.57
C ALA A 56 -4.01 30.09 4.27
N LEU A 57 -4.21 31.00 3.29
CA LEU A 57 -3.62 30.94 1.94
C LEU A 57 -3.97 29.65 1.17
N LEU A 58 -5.18 29.14 1.38
CA LEU A 58 -5.70 27.96 0.72
C LEU A 58 -6.83 28.35 -0.25
N PRO A 59 -6.73 27.99 -1.54
CA PRO A 59 -7.89 28.02 -2.42
C PRO A 59 -9.03 27.15 -1.88
N ALA A 60 -10.26 27.58 -2.10
CA ALA A 60 -11.46 26.87 -1.69
C ALA A 60 -12.15 26.24 -2.89
N LEU A 61 -12.37 24.92 -2.81
CA LEU A 61 -13.39 24.21 -3.55
C LEU A 61 -14.66 24.15 -2.70
N VAL A 62 -15.80 24.59 -3.22
CA VAL A 62 -17.08 24.46 -2.53
C VAL A 62 -17.92 23.35 -3.16
N THR A 63 -18.30 22.37 -2.34
CA THR A 63 -19.10 21.21 -2.74
C THR A 63 -20.34 21.15 -1.86
N PHE A 64 -21.52 21.03 -2.47
CA PHE A 64 -22.78 20.83 -1.75
C PHE A 64 -23.46 19.56 -2.26
N ARG A 65 -22.94 18.40 -1.81
CA ARG A 65 -23.25 17.09 -2.41
C ARG A 65 -24.63 16.58 -1.96
N PRO A 66 -25.52 16.19 -2.88
CA PRO A 66 -26.81 15.60 -2.54
C PRO A 66 -26.70 14.11 -2.20
N MET A 67 -27.67 13.57 -1.45
CA MET A 67 -27.70 12.15 -1.07
C MET A 67 -27.69 11.19 -2.26
N TRP A 68 -28.31 11.56 -3.38
CA TRP A 68 -28.34 10.71 -4.58
C TRP A 68 -26.97 10.54 -5.25
N GLU A 69 -26.00 11.40 -4.93
CA GLU A 69 -24.59 11.29 -5.36
C GLU A 69 -23.66 11.01 -4.16
N GLY A 70 -24.19 10.50 -3.04
CA GLY A 70 -23.43 10.08 -1.85
C GLY A 70 -23.05 11.19 -0.87
N GLY A 71 -23.68 12.36 -0.95
CA GLY A 71 -23.60 13.41 0.07
C GLY A 71 -24.63 13.27 1.19
N GLN A 72 -24.77 14.33 1.99
CA GLN A 72 -25.73 14.37 3.11
C GLN A 72 -26.97 15.24 2.84
N TYR A 73 -26.97 16.06 1.79
CA TYR A 73 -28.09 16.97 1.51
C TYR A 73 -29.29 16.25 0.88
N SER A 74 -30.46 16.40 1.50
CA SER A 74 -31.70 15.72 1.11
C SER A 74 -32.78 16.63 0.52
N GLY A 75 -32.51 17.93 0.40
CA GLY A 75 -33.47 18.91 -0.11
C GLY A 75 -33.52 19.00 -1.64
N PRO A 76 -34.26 19.98 -2.20
CA PRO A 76 -34.35 20.20 -3.64
C PRO A 76 -33.04 20.74 -4.25
N ASP A 77 -32.78 20.43 -5.52
CA ASP A 77 -31.54 20.83 -6.19
C ASP A 77 -31.45 22.34 -6.48
N LEU A 78 -32.52 23.00 -6.92
CA LEU A 78 -32.43 24.42 -7.33
C LEU A 78 -31.92 25.35 -6.20
N PRO A 79 -32.43 25.29 -4.95
CA PRO A 79 -31.85 26.05 -3.84
C PRO A 79 -30.38 25.69 -3.55
N ARG A 80 -30.04 24.40 -3.60
CA ARG A 80 -28.66 23.90 -3.40
C ARG A 80 -27.69 24.43 -4.44
N LEU A 81 -28.08 24.41 -5.71
CA LEU A 81 -27.29 24.93 -6.83
C LEU A 81 -27.12 26.45 -6.75
N ALA A 82 -28.14 27.17 -6.26
CA ALA A 82 -28.04 28.62 -6.00
C ALA A 82 -26.97 28.93 -4.92
N VAL A 83 -26.83 28.08 -3.89
CA VAL A 83 -25.75 28.22 -2.89
C VAL A 83 -24.36 28.07 -3.53
N LEU A 84 -24.18 27.17 -4.51
CA LEU A 84 -22.90 27.05 -5.23
C LEU A 84 -22.58 28.31 -6.03
N LYS A 85 -23.57 28.91 -6.70
CA LYS A 85 -23.39 30.20 -7.39
C LYS A 85 -23.09 31.35 -6.40
N ALA A 86 -23.75 31.35 -5.24
CA ALA A 86 -23.47 32.31 -4.18
C ALA A 86 -22.03 32.16 -3.66
N ALA A 87 -21.53 30.92 -3.51
CA ALA A 87 -20.15 30.65 -3.12
C ALA A 87 -19.13 31.14 -4.17
N ALA A 88 -19.42 30.93 -5.46
CA ALA A 88 -18.63 31.49 -6.55
C ALA A 88 -18.61 33.04 -6.51
N GLY A 89 -19.77 33.67 -6.32
CA GLY A 89 -19.90 35.12 -6.16
C GLY A 89 -19.18 35.67 -4.93
N ALA A 90 -19.06 34.88 -3.86
CA ALA A 90 -18.32 35.21 -2.64
C ALA A 90 -16.81 34.95 -2.75
N GLY A 91 -16.32 34.46 -3.90
CA GLY A 91 -14.88 34.33 -4.18
C GLY A 91 -14.29 32.92 -4.06
N ALA A 92 -15.12 31.87 -4.03
CA ALA A 92 -14.62 30.50 -4.15
C ALA A 92 -13.86 30.30 -5.48
N GLN A 93 -12.67 29.70 -5.42
CA GLN A 93 -11.86 29.45 -6.62
C GLN A 93 -12.40 28.28 -7.45
N TYR A 94 -13.06 27.32 -6.79
CA TYR A 94 -13.70 26.19 -7.45
C TYR A 94 -15.08 25.94 -6.86
N ILE A 95 -15.99 25.42 -7.69
CA ILE A 95 -17.25 24.80 -7.26
C ILE A 95 -17.39 23.42 -7.89
N ASP A 96 -17.98 22.47 -7.17
CA ASP A 96 -18.25 21.11 -7.68
C ASP A 96 -19.76 20.93 -7.90
N VAL A 97 -20.13 20.66 -9.16
CA VAL A 97 -21.50 20.42 -9.62
C VAL A 97 -21.59 18.99 -10.14
N GLU A 98 -22.59 18.24 -9.70
CA GLU A 98 -22.81 16.87 -10.20
C GLU A 98 -23.24 16.89 -11.67
N HIS A 99 -22.70 15.98 -12.49
CA HIS A 99 -23.02 15.84 -13.93
C HIS A 99 -24.52 15.79 -14.20
N LEU A 100 -25.27 14.97 -13.44
CA LEU A 100 -26.73 14.88 -13.59
C LEU A 100 -27.49 16.18 -13.29
N ALA A 101 -26.87 17.12 -12.58
CA ALA A 101 -27.43 18.42 -12.22
C ALA A 101 -26.84 19.58 -13.03
N ALA A 102 -25.79 19.37 -13.83
CA ALA A 102 -25.06 20.43 -14.53
C ALA A 102 -25.94 21.20 -15.53
N GLY A 103 -26.77 20.52 -16.33
CA GLY A 103 -27.74 21.18 -17.20
C GLY A 103 -28.73 22.08 -16.44
N SER A 104 -29.15 21.69 -15.23
CA SER A 104 -29.99 22.53 -14.36
C SER A 104 -29.20 23.69 -13.74
N PHE A 105 -27.94 23.46 -13.38
CA PHE A 105 -27.05 24.49 -12.84
C PHE A 105 -26.84 25.63 -13.83
N PHE A 106 -26.44 25.32 -15.07
CA PHE A 106 -26.17 26.33 -16.09
C PHE A 106 -27.43 27.02 -16.63
N SER A 107 -28.61 26.36 -16.57
CA SER A 107 -29.88 26.98 -16.98
C SER A 107 -30.58 27.78 -15.87
N SER A 108 -30.19 27.60 -14.60
CA SER A 108 -30.74 28.37 -13.48
C SER A 108 -30.24 29.83 -13.46
N GLU A 109 -30.93 30.71 -12.72
CA GLU A 109 -30.53 32.11 -12.57
C GLU A 109 -29.15 32.29 -11.91
N GLY A 110 -28.48 33.40 -12.22
CA GLY A 110 -27.14 33.73 -11.73
C GLY A 110 -26.02 33.23 -12.63
N GLU A 111 -24.92 33.98 -12.69
CA GLU A 111 -23.73 33.66 -13.47
C GLU A 111 -22.59 33.19 -12.55
N VAL A 112 -21.73 32.32 -13.06
CA VAL A 112 -20.48 31.96 -12.38
C VAL A 112 -19.40 32.97 -12.81
N PRO A 113 -18.76 33.67 -11.86
CA PRO A 113 -17.66 34.56 -12.19
C PRO A 113 -16.53 33.82 -12.90
N SER A 114 -15.91 34.45 -13.90
CA SER A 114 -14.75 33.89 -14.62
C SER A 114 -13.51 33.59 -13.74
N SER A 115 -13.50 34.08 -12.50
CA SER A 115 -12.48 33.77 -11.48
C SER A 115 -12.70 32.43 -10.77
N THR A 116 -13.84 31.76 -11.00
CA THR A 116 -14.22 30.49 -10.39
C THR A 116 -14.27 29.41 -11.47
N ALA A 117 -13.53 28.32 -11.27
CA ALA A 117 -13.58 27.17 -12.15
C ALA A 117 -14.69 26.19 -11.72
N VAL A 118 -15.45 25.67 -12.69
CA VAL A 118 -16.50 24.68 -12.47
C VAL A 118 -15.93 23.27 -12.65
N ILE A 119 -15.94 22.50 -11.56
CA ILE A 119 -15.70 21.06 -11.59
C ILE A 119 -17.05 20.38 -11.83
N ILE A 120 -17.19 19.64 -12.95
CA ILE A 120 -18.33 18.74 -13.13
C ILE A 120 -17.93 17.35 -12.67
N SER A 121 -18.67 16.77 -11.73
CA SER A 121 -18.32 15.50 -11.12
C SER A 121 -19.33 14.38 -11.31
N HIS A 122 -18.84 13.14 -11.35
CA HIS A 122 -19.65 11.93 -11.37
C HIS A 122 -19.07 10.87 -10.45
N HIS A 123 -19.94 10.24 -9.66
CA HIS A 123 -19.55 9.18 -8.73
C HIS A 123 -20.24 7.85 -9.10
N ASN A 124 -19.43 6.86 -9.45
CA ASN A 124 -19.90 5.49 -9.66
C ASN A 124 -19.45 4.60 -8.50
N TYR A 125 -20.35 4.39 -7.53
CA TYR A 125 -20.11 3.57 -6.35
C TYR A 125 -20.10 2.06 -6.63
N SER A 126 -20.48 1.64 -7.85
CA SER A 126 -20.68 0.22 -8.17
C SER A 126 -19.50 -0.40 -8.91
N GLU A 127 -18.85 0.32 -9.82
CA GLU A 127 -17.79 -0.21 -10.68
C GLU A 127 -16.95 0.88 -11.34
N THR A 128 -15.94 0.45 -12.09
CA THR A 128 -15.19 1.28 -13.04
C THR A 128 -15.60 0.88 -14.45
N PRO A 129 -16.26 1.76 -15.23
CA PRO A 129 -16.67 1.47 -16.61
C PRO A 129 -15.51 1.15 -17.58
N SER A 130 -15.86 0.84 -18.83
CA SER A 130 -14.87 0.66 -19.90
C SER A 130 -14.18 1.98 -20.26
N ASP A 131 -13.05 1.89 -20.94
CA ASP A 131 -12.31 3.05 -21.43
C ASP A 131 -13.18 3.97 -22.28
N GLU A 132 -13.95 3.41 -23.22
CA GLU A 132 -14.82 4.16 -24.12
C GLU A 132 -15.93 4.91 -23.37
N ALA A 133 -16.49 4.29 -22.33
CA ALA A 133 -17.53 4.90 -21.52
C ALA A 133 -16.96 6.03 -20.63
N LEU A 134 -15.75 5.86 -20.11
CA LEU A 134 -15.06 6.90 -19.33
C LEU A 134 -14.67 8.09 -20.20
N GLU A 135 -14.12 7.84 -21.38
CA GLU A 135 -13.73 8.87 -22.35
C GLU A 135 -14.96 9.67 -22.82
N ALA A 136 -16.04 8.98 -23.19
CA ALA A 136 -17.31 9.64 -23.56
C ALA A 136 -17.89 10.47 -22.40
N LEU A 137 -17.81 9.98 -21.16
CA LEU A 137 -18.27 10.74 -20.00
C LEU A 137 -17.45 12.01 -19.77
N VAL A 138 -16.13 11.98 -20.01
CA VAL A 138 -15.29 13.19 -19.95
C VAL A 138 -15.72 14.18 -21.03
N GLU A 139 -15.91 13.73 -22.27
CA GLU A 139 -16.39 14.58 -23.37
C GLU A 139 -17.74 15.24 -23.04
N ASP A 140 -18.71 14.45 -22.57
CA ASP A 140 -20.03 14.94 -22.18
C ASP A 140 -19.94 16.03 -21.08
N MET A 141 -19.08 15.84 -20.06
CA MET A 141 -18.86 16.85 -19.02
C MET A 141 -18.30 18.17 -19.57
N PHE A 142 -17.34 18.11 -20.51
CA PHE A 142 -16.79 19.33 -21.12
C PHE A 142 -17.81 20.02 -22.04
N ASP A 143 -18.61 19.25 -22.79
CA ASP A 143 -19.68 19.79 -23.62
C ASP A 143 -20.78 20.48 -22.78
N GLU A 144 -21.00 20.03 -21.54
CA GLU A 144 -21.89 20.68 -20.57
C GLU A 144 -21.30 21.95 -19.92
N GLY A 145 -20.01 22.22 -20.10
CA GLY A 145 -19.35 23.43 -19.64
C GLY A 145 -18.40 23.27 -18.44
N ALA A 146 -17.87 22.06 -18.21
CA ALA A 146 -16.82 21.87 -17.22
C ALA A 146 -15.53 22.64 -17.57
N ASP A 147 -14.89 23.24 -16.57
CA ASP A 147 -13.47 23.61 -16.66
C ASP A 147 -12.57 22.42 -16.31
N ILE A 148 -13.07 21.54 -15.43
CA ILE A 148 -12.40 20.34 -14.94
C ILE A 148 -13.43 19.21 -14.84
N ALA A 149 -13.14 18.04 -15.41
CA ALA A 149 -13.94 16.83 -15.24
C ALA A 149 -13.46 16.04 -14.00
N LYS A 150 -14.38 15.57 -13.16
CA LYS A 150 -14.08 14.74 -11.98
C LYS A 150 -14.84 13.43 -12.02
N ILE A 151 -14.13 12.32 -12.12
CA ILE A 151 -14.73 10.98 -12.15
C ILE A 151 -14.17 10.16 -10.98
N ALA A 152 -15.07 9.71 -10.13
CA ALA A 152 -14.77 8.82 -9.01
C ALA A 152 -15.51 7.48 -9.19
N THR A 153 -14.79 6.39 -9.41
CA THR A 153 -15.37 5.05 -9.59
C THR A 153 -15.09 4.13 -8.42
N THR A 154 -15.59 2.89 -8.44
CA THR A 154 -15.17 1.83 -7.50
C THR A 154 -14.29 0.82 -8.22
N ALA A 155 -13.04 0.64 -7.76
CA ALA A 155 -12.15 -0.38 -8.28
C ALA A 155 -12.43 -1.74 -7.61
N LYS A 156 -12.72 -2.74 -8.42
CA LYS A 156 -12.86 -4.15 -8.02
C LYS A 156 -11.55 -4.92 -8.20
N CYS A 157 -10.67 -4.44 -9.08
CA CYS A 157 -9.37 -5.01 -9.35
C CYS A 157 -8.35 -3.93 -9.77
N VAL A 158 -7.09 -4.32 -9.95
CA VAL A 158 -6.00 -3.40 -10.30
C VAL A 158 -6.13 -2.83 -11.70
N GLU A 159 -6.76 -3.56 -12.62
CA GLU A 159 -7.03 -3.11 -13.98
C GLU A 159 -7.98 -1.90 -13.98
N ASP A 160 -8.91 -1.82 -13.04
CA ASP A 160 -9.79 -0.66 -12.87
C ASP A 160 -8.97 0.59 -12.51
N SER A 161 -8.01 0.44 -11.59
CA SER A 161 -7.08 1.51 -11.23
C SER A 161 -6.18 1.94 -12.39
N ALA A 162 -5.72 0.98 -13.21
CA ALA A 162 -4.95 1.30 -14.40
C ALA A 162 -5.76 2.10 -15.42
N ARG A 163 -7.04 1.74 -15.65
CA ARG A 163 -7.95 2.52 -16.52
C ARG A 163 -8.12 3.94 -15.99
N MET A 164 -8.41 4.10 -14.70
CA MET A 164 -8.59 5.42 -14.09
C MET A 164 -7.31 6.27 -14.10
N LEU A 165 -6.14 5.66 -13.86
CA LEU A 165 -4.86 6.37 -13.97
C LEU A 165 -4.57 6.81 -15.41
N ALA A 166 -4.92 6.02 -16.43
CA ALA A 166 -4.67 6.39 -17.82
C ALA A 166 -5.59 7.52 -18.32
N LEU A 167 -6.79 7.67 -17.73
CA LEU A 167 -7.85 8.55 -18.23
C LEU A 167 -7.42 10.02 -18.45
N PRO A 168 -6.70 10.70 -17.54
CA PRO A 168 -6.28 12.09 -17.77
C PRO A 168 -5.37 12.24 -19.00
N GLY A 169 -4.51 11.24 -19.27
CA GLY A 169 -3.63 11.25 -20.44
C GLY A 169 -4.33 10.98 -21.77
N LYS A 170 -5.58 10.50 -21.74
CA LYS A 170 -6.40 10.27 -22.93
C LYS A 170 -7.30 11.46 -23.29
N ALA A 171 -7.51 12.39 -22.36
CA ALA A 171 -8.35 13.55 -22.59
C ALA A 171 -7.75 14.48 -23.67
N PRO A 172 -8.58 15.06 -24.56
CA PRO A 172 -8.17 16.05 -25.54
C PRO A 172 -7.30 17.19 -24.95
N GLY A 173 -6.33 17.64 -25.75
CA GLY A 173 -5.23 18.48 -25.30
C GLY A 173 -5.65 19.74 -24.53
N GLY A 174 -5.39 19.72 -23.21
CA GLY A 174 -5.62 20.82 -22.28
C GLY A 174 -6.77 20.58 -21.28
N TRP A 175 -7.56 19.53 -21.47
CA TRP A 175 -8.62 19.18 -20.53
C TRP A 175 -8.05 18.67 -19.21
N LEU A 176 -8.54 19.23 -18.10
CA LEU A 176 -8.12 18.88 -16.77
C LEU A 176 -9.06 17.80 -16.22
N VAL A 177 -8.50 16.66 -15.80
CA VAL A 177 -9.26 15.52 -15.31
C VAL A 177 -8.79 15.11 -13.92
N ILE A 178 -9.74 14.98 -12.99
CA ILE A 178 -9.57 14.35 -11.69
C ILE A 178 -10.13 12.94 -11.81
N ALA A 179 -9.27 11.92 -11.88
CA ALA A 179 -9.67 10.53 -12.03
C ALA A 179 -9.24 9.72 -10.80
N LEU A 180 -10.20 9.17 -10.07
CA LEU A 180 -9.97 8.44 -8.82
C LEU A 180 -10.80 7.17 -8.76
N ALA A 181 -10.26 6.14 -8.13
CA ALA A 181 -11.00 4.95 -7.77
C ALA A 181 -11.07 4.76 -6.26
N MET A 182 -12.25 4.40 -5.78
CA MET A 182 -12.55 3.99 -4.41
C MET A 182 -12.23 2.50 -4.23
N GLY A 183 -12.10 2.09 -2.97
CA GLY A 183 -11.73 0.71 -2.61
C GLY A 183 -10.23 0.50 -2.54
N GLU A 184 -9.83 -0.63 -1.95
CA GLU A 184 -8.42 -0.97 -1.71
C GLU A 184 -7.62 -1.12 -3.01
N ALA A 185 -8.22 -1.74 -4.03
CA ALA A 185 -7.65 -1.83 -5.37
C ALA A 185 -7.46 -0.44 -6.02
N GLY A 186 -8.25 0.56 -5.59
CA GLY A 186 -8.26 1.95 -6.05
C GLY A 186 -7.10 2.81 -5.54
N LEU A 187 -6.39 2.37 -4.50
CA LEU A 187 -5.33 3.14 -3.85
C LEU A 187 -4.26 3.71 -4.82
N PRO A 188 -3.80 2.99 -5.86
CA PRO A 188 -2.83 3.54 -6.81
C PRO A 188 -3.29 4.84 -7.48
N THR A 189 -4.59 4.99 -7.74
CA THR A 189 -5.17 6.23 -8.34
C THR A 189 -4.96 7.45 -7.44
N ARG A 190 -4.86 7.26 -6.12
CA ARG A 190 -4.66 8.34 -5.13
C ARG A 190 -3.19 8.66 -4.89
N LEU A 191 -2.30 7.72 -5.21
CA LEU A 191 -0.85 7.85 -4.96
C LEU A 191 -0.06 8.26 -6.20
N LEU A 192 -0.55 7.90 -7.40
CA LEU A 192 0.15 8.09 -8.66
C LEU A 192 -0.51 9.11 -9.59
N ALA A 193 -1.63 9.73 -9.20
CA ALA A 193 -2.30 10.71 -10.06
C ALA A 193 -1.36 11.77 -10.67
N PRO A 194 -0.41 12.39 -9.93
CA PRO A 194 0.48 13.39 -10.54
C PRO A 194 1.33 12.84 -11.67
N LYS A 195 1.84 11.60 -11.55
CA LYS A 195 2.60 10.92 -12.60
C LYS A 195 1.78 10.73 -13.88
N PHE A 196 0.47 10.49 -13.74
CA PHE A 196 -0.42 10.20 -14.86
C PHE A 196 -1.28 11.40 -15.28
N GLY A 197 -0.93 12.63 -14.86
CA GLY A 197 -1.60 13.86 -15.28
C GLY A 197 -2.93 14.13 -14.58
N GLY A 198 -3.25 13.43 -13.49
CA GLY A 198 -4.42 13.72 -12.68
C GLY A 198 -4.31 15.09 -11.99
N TYR A 199 -5.36 15.89 -12.08
CA TYR A 199 -5.34 17.29 -11.64
C TYR A 199 -5.29 17.45 -10.11
N LEU A 200 -6.05 16.65 -9.35
CA LEU A 200 -6.14 16.72 -7.90
C LEU A 200 -6.27 15.34 -7.26
N ILE A 201 -5.78 15.25 -6.01
CA ILE A 201 -5.99 14.10 -5.11
C ILE A 201 -6.42 14.59 -3.73
N PHE A 202 -7.12 13.73 -3.01
CA PHE A 202 -7.68 14.00 -1.70
C PHE A 202 -6.85 13.31 -0.62
N GLY A 203 -6.44 14.06 0.40
CA GLY A 203 -5.79 13.59 1.62
C GLY A 203 -6.66 13.88 2.83
N ALA A 204 -6.75 12.95 3.77
CA ALA A 204 -7.48 13.16 5.03
C ALA A 204 -6.62 13.95 6.04
N LEU A 205 -7.26 14.66 6.97
CA LEU A 205 -6.58 15.33 8.09
C LEU A 205 -5.95 14.29 9.03
N SER A 206 -6.75 13.31 9.43
CA SER A 206 -6.37 12.16 10.26
C SER A 206 -6.90 10.85 9.66
N ALA A 207 -6.55 9.71 10.26
CA ALA A 207 -7.06 8.41 9.79
C ALA A 207 -8.56 8.26 10.09
N GLU A 208 -9.01 8.86 11.19
CA GLU A 208 -10.38 8.87 11.67
C GLU A 208 -11.30 9.78 10.83
N GLU A 209 -10.75 10.83 10.22
CA GLU A 209 -11.47 11.85 9.44
C GLU A 209 -11.39 11.60 7.93
N SER A 210 -11.27 10.34 7.52
CA SER A 210 -11.31 9.98 6.10
C SER A 210 -12.72 10.13 5.53
N SER A 211 -12.89 11.00 4.51
CA SER A 211 -14.16 11.18 3.80
C SER A 211 -14.53 9.99 2.88
N ALA A 212 -13.55 9.12 2.61
CA ALA A 212 -13.72 7.90 1.84
C ALA A 212 -12.80 6.80 2.38
N THR A 213 -13.30 5.56 2.41
CA THR A 213 -12.55 4.39 2.88
C THR A 213 -11.23 4.23 2.14
N GLY A 214 -10.13 4.09 2.89
CA GLY A 214 -8.78 3.86 2.34
C GLY A 214 -8.04 5.14 1.89
N GLN A 215 -8.58 6.32 2.20
CA GLN A 215 -7.93 7.60 1.90
C GLN A 215 -6.68 7.80 2.77
N SER A 216 -5.53 8.06 2.13
CA SER A 216 -4.29 8.39 2.84
C SER A 216 -4.36 9.79 3.47
N THR A 217 -3.65 9.99 4.58
CA THR A 217 -3.55 11.31 5.21
C THR A 217 -2.69 12.26 4.38
N ILE A 218 -2.85 13.59 4.56
CA ILE A 218 -1.98 14.59 3.93
C ILE A 218 -0.51 14.33 4.29
N ALA A 219 -0.24 13.98 5.54
CA ALA A 219 1.11 13.67 6.01
C ALA A 219 1.72 12.47 5.28
N GLU A 220 0.96 11.39 5.08
CA GLU A 220 1.41 10.23 4.31
C GLU A 220 1.63 10.59 2.83
N LEU A 221 0.69 11.30 2.20
CA LEU A 221 0.84 11.71 0.81
C LEU A 221 2.08 12.59 0.57
N ARG A 222 2.35 13.54 1.47
CA ARG A 222 3.48 14.46 1.31
C ARG A 222 4.82 13.87 1.73
N ARG A 223 4.87 13.17 2.87
CA ARG A 223 6.15 12.73 3.47
C ARG A 223 6.53 11.32 3.04
N LEU A 224 5.57 10.39 3.04
CA LEU A 224 5.81 9.00 2.67
C LEU A 224 5.78 8.85 1.14
N TYR A 225 4.67 9.23 0.51
CA TYR A 225 4.47 9.02 -0.92
C TYR A 225 4.96 10.17 -1.81
N ARG A 226 5.43 11.26 -1.22
CA ARG A 226 6.03 12.43 -1.89
C ARG A 226 5.29 12.84 -3.16
N VAL A 227 3.94 12.81 -3.12
CA VAL A 227 3.11 13.03 -4.31
C VAL A 227 3.37 14.37 -4.99
N HIS A 228 3.69 15.39 -4.19
CA HIS A 228 4.02 16.74 -4.63
C HIS A 228 5.34 16.85 -5.43
N SER A 229 6.21 15.82 -5.38
CA SER A 229 7.48 15.80 -6.13
C SER A 229 7.45 14.86 -7.33
N GLN A 230 6.33 14.19 -7.58
CA GLN A 230 6.21 13.27 -8.70
C GLN A 230 6.11 14.04 -10.03
N THR A 231 6.65 13.43 -11.08
CA THR A 231 6.61 13.88 -12.47
C THR A 231 6.14 12.72 -13.35
N GLU A 232 5.89 13.00 -14.64
CA GLU A 232 5.60 11.95 -15.62
C GLU A 232 6.75 10.91 -15.73
N ASP A 233 7.98 11.32 -15.43
CA ASP A 233 9.19 10.48 -15.48
C ASP A 233 9.43 9.67 -14.20
N THR A 234 8.74 9.98 -13.09
CA THR A 234 8.92 9.29 -11.81
C THR A 234 8.82 7.78 -11.98
N LYS A 235 9.85 7.03 -11.58
CA LYS A 235 9.83 5.57 -11.65
C LYS A 235 8.91 5.02 -10.57
N VAL A 236 8.26 3.89 -10.84
CA VAL A 236 7.35 3.25 -9.87
C VAL A 236 7.80 1.83 -9.58
N PHE A 237 7.89 1.53 -8.29
CA PHE A 237 7.96 0.18 -7.75
C PHE A 237 6.66 -0.15 -7.01
N GLY A 238 6.20 -1.39 -7.10
CA GLY A 238 4.98 -1.85 -6.42
C GLY A 238 5.24 -2.98 -5.45
N ILE A 239 4.59 -3.00 -4.28
CA ILE A 239 4.43 -4.24 -3.50
C ILE A 239 3.09 -4.86 -3.85
N VAL A 240 3.11 -6.06 -4.44
CA VAL A 240 1.89 -6.82 -4.74
C VAL A 240 1.51 -7.63 -3.51
N ASP A 241 0.38 -7.27 -2.90
CA ASP A 241 -0.18 -7.90 -1.71
C ASP A 241 -1.65 -8.28 -1.99
N SER A 242 -2.19 -9.15 -1.13
CA SER A 242 -3.60 -9.53 -1.17
C SER A 242 -4.49 -8.43 -0.57
N PRO A 243 -5.75 -8.29 -1.03
CA PRO A 243 -6.72 -7.33 -0.47
C PRO A 243 -6.86 -7.43 1.05
N ALA A 244 -6.81 -8.63 1.61
CA ALA A 244 -6.92 -8.87 3.05
C ALA A 244 -5.84 -8.16 3.92
N ALA A 245 -4.76 -7.64 3.34
CA ALA A 245 -3.69 -6.95 4.03
C ALA A 245 -3.88 -5.42 4.14
N ALA A 246 -4.75 -4.81 3.33
CA ALA A 246 -4.85 -3.36 3.16
C ALA A 246 -5.49 -2.59 4.34
N VAL A 247 -6.06 -3.30 5.32
CA VAL A 247 -6.78 -2.72 6.48
C VAL A 247 -5.85 -2.05 7.53
N ARG A 248 -4.52 -2.09 7.37
CA ARG A 248 -3.54 -1.65 8.40
C ARG A 248 -2.72 -0.39 8.03
N GLY A 249 -3.22 0.43 7.11
CA GLY A 249 -2.49 1.58 6.57
C GLY A 249 -1.30 1.17 5.69
N PRO A 250 -0.34 2.07 5.41
CA PRO A 250 0.80 1.76 4.54
C PRO A 250 1.60 0.53 5.02
N PRO A 251 1.91 -0.43 4.13
CA PRO A 251 2.73 -1.57 4.50
C PRO A 251 4.15 -1.13 4.83
N TRP A 252 4.83 -1.86 5.71
CA TRP A 252 6.18 -1.48 6.15
C TRP A 252 7.19 -1.45 5.02
N SER A 253 7.03 -2.29 3.99
CA SER A 253 7.82 -2.23 2.77
C SER A 253 7.73 -0.86 2.09
N ALA A 254 6.54 -0.26 2.01
CA ALA A 254 6.37 1.08 1.47
C ALA A 254 7.06 2.14 2.34
N VAL A 255 6.99 2.00 3.66
CA VAL A 255 7.65 2.93 4.61
C VAL A 255 9.17 2.92 4.42
N LEU A 256 9.79 1.74 4.50
CA LEU A 256 11.25 1.63 4.41
C LEU A 256 11.78 1.96 3.02
N HIS A 257 11.08 1.58 1.94
CA HIS A 257 11.55 1.82 0.57
C HIS A 257 11.44 3.29 0.22
N ASN A 258 10.32 3.94 0.52
CA ASN A 258 10.19 5.38 0.26
C ASN A 258 11.15 6.22 1.11
N ALA A 259 11.44 5.83 2.35
CA ALA A 259 12.47 6.49 3.16
C ALA A 259 13.86 6.37 2.50
N ALA A 260 14.22 5.18 2.00
CA ALA A 260 15.49 4.96 1.31
C ALA A 260 15.57 5.73 -0.02
N LEU A 261 14.51 5.71 -0.83
CA LEU A 261 14.42 6.41 -2.11
C LEU A 261 14.52 7.93 -1.92
N ALA A 262 13.87 8.47 -0.88
CA ALA A 262 13.97 9.88 -0.51
C ALA A 262 15.39 10.26 -0.09
N ALA A 263 16.02 9.46 0.77
CA ALA A 263 17.40 9.71 1.22
C ALA A 263 18.42 9.61 0.09
N ALA A 264 18.16 8.76 -0.91
CA ALA A 264 18.98 8.63 -2.11
C ALA A 264 18.71 9.74 -3.16
N GLY A 265 17.73 10.62 -2.94
CA GLY A 265 17.37 11.68 -3.89
C GLY A 265 16.81 11.14 -5.21
N MET A 266 16.21 9.94 -5.19
CA MET A 266 15.70 9.29 -6.39
C MET A 266 14.28 9.76 -6.73
N ASP A 267 14.06 10.12 -8.00
CA ASP A 267 12.74 10.33 -8.58
C ASP A 267 12.03 8.99 -8.86
N THR A 268 11.75 8.31 -7.77
CA THR A 268 11.15 6.98 -7.76
C THR A 268 10.21 6.88 -6.57
N ILE A 269 9.08 6.20 -6.75
CA ILE A 269 8.10 5.96 -5.71
C ILE A 269 7.79 4.48 -5.53
N TYR A 270 7.54 4.07 -4.29
CA TYR A 270 7.13 2.72 -3.95
C TYR A 270 5.68 2.72 -3.45
N VAL A 271 4.78 1.97 -4.09
CA VAL A 271 3.35 1.97 -3.78
C VAL A 271 2.79 0.57 -3.47
N PRO A 272 1.79 0.46 -2.58
CA PRO A 272 1.03 -0.77 -2.42
C PRO A 272 0.11 -1.06 -3.62
N LEU A 273 0.07 -2.31 -4.04
CA LEU A 273 -0.80 -2.84 -5.09
C LEU A 273 -1.61 -4.00 -4.51
N CYS A 274 -2.92 -3.83 -4.43
CA CYS A 274 -3.85 -4.82 -3.94
C CYS A 274 -4.38 -5.65 -5.11
N ALA A 275 -3.83 -6.86 -5.32
CA ALA A 275 -4.18 -7.72 -6.45
C ALA A 275 -4.37 -9.18 -6.04
N ASP A 276 -5.42 -9.81 -6.57
CA ASP A 276 -5.69 -11.24 -6.41
C ASP A 276 -4.88 -12.11 -7.37
N ASP A 277 -4.61 -11.59 -8.57
CA ASP A 277 -3.81 -12.26 -9.61
C ASP A 277 -2.60 -11.41 -9.99
N LEU A 278 -1.42 -12.02 -9.90
CA LEU A 278 -0.16 -11.35 -10.18
C LEU A 278 -0.03 -10.97 -11.66
N ARG A 279 -0.47 -11.83 -12.58
CA ARG A 279 -0.31 -11.58 -14.02
C ARG A 279 -1.12 -10.36 -14.45
N SER A 280 -2.38 -10.31 -14.04
CA SER A 280 -3.27 -9.16 -14.15
C SER A 280 -2.62 -7.87 -13.64
N CYS A 281 -1.97 -7.91 -12.48
CA CYS A 281 -1.29 -6.74 -11.92
C CYS A 281 -0.10 -6.27 -12.77
N LEU A 282 0.72 -7.20 -13.27
CA LEU A 282 1.87 -6.89 -14.12
C LEU A 282 1.44 -6.31 -15.48
N ASP A 283 0.36 -6.86 -16.05
CA ASP A 283 -0.20 -6.43 -17.33
C ASP A 283 -0.92 -5.07 -17.20
N ALA A 284 -1.52 -4.78 -16.05
CA ALA A 284 -2.14 -3.48 -15.74
C ALA A 284 -1.11 -2.34 -15.59
N PHE A 285 0.11 -2.66 -15.14
CA PHE A 285 1.15 -1.68 -14.86
C PHE A 285 2.44 -1.95 -15.65
N PRO A 286 2.41 -1.89 -16.99
CA PRO A 286 3.58 -2.16 -17.82
C PRO A 286 4.69 -1.10 -17.64
N CYS A 287 4.33 0.10 -17.17
CA CYS A 287 5.26 1.20 -16.93
C CYS A 287 6.05 1.10 -15.61
N PHE A 288 5.72 0.13 -14.74
CA PHE A 288 6.42 -0.02 -13.46
C PHE A 288 7.78 -0.69 -13.69
N SER A 289 8.80 -0.19 -12.98
CA SER A 289 10.19 -0.63 -13.10
C SER A 289 10.48 -1.90 -12.30
N GLY A 290 9.60 -2.28 -11.38
CA GLY A 290 9.77 -3.50 -10.59
C GLY A 290 8.65 -3.71 -9.58
N PHE A 291 8.53 -4.96 -9.13
CA PHE A 291 7.51 -5.43 -8.22
C PHE A 291 8.17 -6.24 -7.11
N CYS A 292 7.92 -5.88 -5.86
CA CYS A 292 8.14 -6.76 -4.74
C CYS A 292 6.88 -7.60 -4.53
N LEU A 293 7.03 -8.83 -4.05
CA LEU A 293 5.96 -9.79 -3.87
C LEU A 293 5.95 -10.27 -2.43
N THR A 294 4.75 -10.40 -1.88
CA THR A 294 4.49 -11.10 -0.61
C THR A 294 3.50 -12.24 -0.85
N ALA A 295 3.21 -13.03 0.19
CA ALA A 295 2.22 -14.11 0.09
C ALA A 295 0.85 -13.55 -0.36
N PRO A 296 0.12 -14.26 -1.24
CA PRO A 296 0.41 -15.58 -1.81
C PRO A 296 1.24 -15.58 -3.10
N HIS A 297 1.69 -14.42 -3.58
CA HIS A 297 2.22 -14.23 -4.93
C HIS A 297 3.66 -14.72 -5.12
N GLN A 298 4.40 -15.00 -4.06
CA GLN A 298 5.83 -15.32 -4.10
C GLN A 298 6.19 -16.70 -4.71
N VAL A 299 5.22 -17.57 -5.01
CA VAL A 299 5.49 -18.97 -5.39
C VAL A 299 5.55 -19.16 -6.92
N LEU A 300 4.85 -20.17 -7.45
CA LEU A 300 4.89 -20.53 -8.87
C LEU A 300 4.46 -19.36 -9.77
N ALA A 301 3.44 -18.59 -9.36
CA ALA A 301 2.95 -17.44 -10.12
C ALA A 301 4.06 -16.42 -10.44
N ALA A 302 4.94 -16.12 -9.48
CA ALA A 302 6.05 -15.19 -9.70
C ALA A 302 7.04 -15.70 -10.76
N LEU A 303 7.36 -16.99 -10.72
CA LEU A 303 8.30 -17.60 -11.67
C LEU A 303 7.68 -17.78 -13.06
N GLU A 304 6.38 -18.09 -13.15
CA GLU A 304 5.64 -18.21 -14.41
C GLU A 304 5.44 -16.86 -15.12
N CYS A 305 5.36 -15.77 -14.34
CA CYS A 305 5.25 -14.42 -14.89
C CYS A 305 6.59 -13.82 -15.32
N ALA A 306 7.72 -14.41 -14.91
CA ALA A 306 9.04 -13.92 -15.24
C ALA A 306 9.58 -14.55 -16.54
N ASP A 307 10.28 -13.75 -17.34
CA ASP A 307 10.98 -14.23 -18.53
C ASP A 307 12.26 -15.01 -18.17
N GLU A 308 12.90 -14.60 -17.07
CA GLU A 308 14.10 -15.23 -16.52
C GLU A 308 14.04 -15.22 -14.99
N ALA A 309 14.70 -16.18 -14.36
CA ALA A 309 14.84 -16.25 -12.90
C ALA A 309 16.30 -16.41 -12.50
N ASP A 310 16.72 -15.71 -11.44
CA ASP A 310 18.04 -15.92 -10.86
C ASP A 310 18.17 -17.37 -10.40
N ARG A 311 19.40 -17.90 -10.41
CA ARG A 311 19.70 -19.27 -10.02
C ARG A 311 19.11 -19.62 -8.65
N SER A 312 19.13 -18.69 -7.71
CA SER A 312 18.59 -18.89 -6.37
C SER A 312 17.07 -19.00 -6.41
N ALA A 313 16.38 -18.06 -7.07
CA ALA A 313 14.92 -18.05 -7.20
C ALA A 313 14.40 -19.33 -7.88
N ALA A 314 15.06 -19.75 -8.97
CA ALA A 314 14.72 -20.98 -9.70
C ALA A 314 14.87 -22.24 -8.83
N ARG A 315 15.91 -22.31 -7.98
CA ARG A 315 16.14 -23.45 -7.09
C ARG A 315 15.19 -23.48 -5.88
N ILE A 316 14.83 -22.30 -5.37
CA ILE A 316 13.85 -22.16 -4.29
C ILE A 316 12.44 -22.53 -4.81
N GLY A 317 12.15 -22.25 -6.07
CA GLY A 317 10.80 -22.34 -6.62
C GLY A 317 9.90 -21.21 -6.12
N ALA A 318 10.49 -20.06 -5.79
CA ALA A 318 9.82 -18.86 -5.31
C ALA A 318 10.64 -17.61 -5.63
N ALA A 319 9.97 -16.48 -5.84
CA ALA A 319 10.57 -15.17 -6.05
C ALA A 319 9.80 -14.11 -5.25
N ASP A 320 10.53 -13.19 -4.62
CA ASP A 320 9.97 -12.08 -3.83
C ASP A 320 10.12 -10.73 -4.56
N THR A 321 10.78 -10.74 -5.72
CA THR A 321 11.16 -9.52 -6.45
C THR A 321 11.18 -9.82 -7.94
N LEU A 322 10.47 -9.01 -8.72
CA LEU A 322 10.50 -8.97 -10.18
C LEU A 322 11.06 -7.61 -10.61
N GLN A 323 12.15 -7.60 -11.35
CA GLN A 323 12.72 -6.39 -11.93
C GLN A 323 12.41 -6.34 -13.41
N ARG A 324 11.86 -5.20 -13.87
CA ARG A 324 11.71 -4.96 -15.30
C ARG A 324 13.03 -4.47 -15.87
N GLN A 325 13.58 -5.23 -16.80
CA GLN A 325 14.81 -4.90 -17.52
C GLN A 325 14.53 -3.81 -18.56
N THR A 326 15.59 -3.18 -19.08
CA THR A 326 15.48 -2.11 -20.08
C THR A 326 14.88 -2.57 -21.41
N ASP A 327 14.92 -3.87 -21.71
CA ASP A 327 14.28 -4.48 -22.88
C ASP A 327 12.81 -4.87 -22.63
N GLY A 328 12.28 -4.57 -21.44
CA GLY A 328 10.91 -4.85 -21.02
C GLY A 328 10.72 -6.20 -20.32
N ARG A 329 11.71 -7.10 -20.39
CA ARG A 329 11.63 -8.45 -19.79
C ARG A 329 11.60 -8.40 -18.28
N LEU A 330 10.91 -9.35 -17.65
CA LEU A 330 10.82 -9.51 -16.21
C LEU A 330 11.84 -10.54 -15.72
N GLN A 331 12.71 -10.09 -14.82
CA GLN A 331 13.70 -10.94 -14.14
C GLN A 331 13.28 -11.19 -12.70
N ALA A 332 13.17 -12.45 -12.31
CA ALA A 332 12.82 -12.86 -10.94
C ALA A 332 14.05 -13.06 -10.04
N TYR A 333 13.93 -12.60 -8.80
CA TYR A 333 14.92 -12.77 -7.73
C TYR A 333 14.25 -13.25 -6.43
N ASN A 334 15.06 -13.79 -5.52
CA ASN A 334 14.66 -14.06 -4.14
C ASN A 334 15.72 -13.48 -3.19
N THR A 335 15.32 -12.55 -2.33
CA THR A 335 16.18 -11.85 -1.37
C THR A 335 16.00 -12.34 0.08
N GLU A 336 14.89 -13.02 0.37
CA GLU A 336 14.55 -13.57 1.69
C GLU A 336 15.59 -14.58 2.21
N TRP A 337 16.04 -15.52 1.38
CA TRP A 337 16.92 -16.62 1.84
C TRP A 337 18.24 -16.10 2.43
N ALA A 338 18.83 -15.10 1.80
CA ALA A 338 20.10 -14.52 2.23
C ALA A 338 19.93 -13.68 3.51
N ALA A 339 18.81 -12.95 3.61
CA ALA A 339 18.45 -12.20 4.81
C ALA A 339 18.29 -13.13 6.03
N ALA A 340 17.61 -14.26 5.85
CA ALA A 340 17.40 -15.22 6.92
C ALA A 340 18.68 -15.92 7.37
N VAL A 341 19.53 -16.33 6.42
CA VAL A 341 20.84 -16.91 6.75
C VAL A 341 21.68 -15.94 7.57
N SER A 342 21.77 -14.67 7.17
CA SER A 342 22.55 -13.67 7.90
C SER A 342 22.02 -13.46 9.33
N ALA A 343 20.70 -13.36 9.49
CA ALA A 343 20.07 -13.19 10.80
C ALA A 343 20.28 -14.39 11.72
N LEU A 344 20.17 -15.61 11.19
CA LEU A 344 20.38 -16.85 11.94
C LEU A 344 21.84 -17.06 12.35
N GLU A 345 22.79 -16.78 11.45
CA GLU A 345 24.22 -16.91 11.75
C GLU A 345 24.65 -15.94 12.85
N ALA A 346 24.13 -14.71 12.84
CA ALA A 346 24.35 -13.75 13.93
C ALA A 346 23.80 -14.27 15.27
N ALA A 347 22.58 -14.81 15.30
CA ALA A 347 21.97 -15.37 16.51
C ALA A 347 22.68 -16.62 17.04
N LEU A 348 23.36 -17.38 16.16
CA LEU A 348 24.16 -18.55 16.53
C LEU A 348 25.57 -18.20 17.06
N GLY A 349 25.94 -16.91 17.07
CA GLY A 349 27.23 -16.42 17.53
C GLY A 349 28.29 -16.28 16.41
N GLY A 350 27.87 -16.30 15.14
CA GLY A 350 28.71 -15.95 14.00
C GLY A 350 28.82 -14.42 13.79
N ALA A 351 29.73 -13.99 12.91
CA ALA A 351 29.85 -12.58 12.54
C ALA A 351 28.71 -12.14 11.60
N TRP A 352 28.02 -11.04 11.95
CA TRP A 352 27.03 -10.41 11.06
C TRP A 352 27.71 -9.94 9.77
N CYS A 353 27.19 -10.37 8.62
CA CYS A 353 27.70 -10.02 7.31
C CYS A 353 26.59 -9.34 6.50
N ASN A 354 26.90 -8.19 5.89
CA ASN A 354 26.04 -7.62 4.86
C ASN A 354 25.85 -8.65 3.74
N ALA A 355 24.60 -8.82 3.31
CA ALA A 355 24.24 -9.71 2.21
C ALA A 355 25.16 -9.47 1.00
N GLY A 356 25.78 -10.52 0.48
CA GLY A 356 26.70 -10.45 -0.66
C GLY A 356 28.20 -10.49 -0.33
N SER A 357 28.60 -10.37 0.94
CA SER A 357 30.01 -10.56 1.33
C SER A 357 30.33 -12.05 1.57
N PRO A 358 31.34 -12.66 0.90
CA PRO A 358 31.73 -14.02 1.21
C PRO A 358 32.25 -14.11 2.64
N GLN A 359 31.54 -14.85 3.50
CA GLN A 359 32.01 -15.19 4.84
C GLN A 359 33.36 -15.91 4.74
N LYS A 360 34.39 -15.34 5.38
CA LYS A 360 35.64 -16.04 5.64
C LYS A 360 35.43 -16.98 6.82
N GLY A 361 35.10 -18.23 6.55
CA GLY A 361 34.94 -19.25 7.58
C GLY A 361 33.87 -20.29 7.23
N GLU A 362 33.74 -21.28 8.09
CA GLU A 362 32.68 -22.27 8.02
C GLU A 362 31.36 -21.67 8.56
N SER A 363 30.25 -21.88 7.86
CA SER A 363 28.95 -21.34 8.29
C SER A 363 28.54 -21.89 9.66
N ALA A 364 27.99 -21.03 10.52
CA ALA A 364 27.45 -21.42 11.81
C ALA A 364 26.26 -22.39 11.72
N LEU A 365 25.64 -22.48 10.53
CA LEU A 365 24.54 -23.40 10.22
C LEU A 365 25.02 -24.80 9.82
N ARG A 366 26.31 -24.99 9.50
CA ARG A 366 26.81 -26.28 9.01
C ARG A 366 26.60 -27.38 10.07
N GLY A 367 25.95 -28.46 9.66
CA GLY A 367 25.66 -29.62 10.51
C GLY A 367 24.52 -29.42 11.52
N LYS A 368 23.95 -28.21 11.59
CA LYS A 368 22.81 -27.88 12.46
C LYS A 368 21.52 -28.52 11.96
N CYS A 369 20.58 -28.74 12.87
CA CYS A 369 19.22 -29.15 12.53
C CYS A 369 18.27 -27.96 12.66
N VAL A 370 17.62 -27.57 11.58
CA VAL A 370 16.69 -26.44 11.53
C VAL A 370 15.28 -26.97 11.30
N VAL A 371 14.33 -26.55 12.12
CA VAL A 371 12.91 -26.87 11.95
C VAL A 371 12.20 -25.66 11.37
N VAL A 372 11.54 -25.82 10.23
CA VAL A 372 10.78 -24.76 9.53
C VAL A 372 9.29 -25.08 9.60
N VAL A 373 8.52 -24.15 10.14
CA VAL A 373 7.06 -24.15 10.16
C VAL A 373 6.55 -23.23 9.06
N GLY A 374 5.85 -23.80 8.08
CA GLY A 374 5.36 -23.15 6.87
C GLY A 374 6.16 -23.56 5.62
N ALA A 375 5.45 -23.89 4.54
CA ALA A 375 6.02 -24.31 3.25
C ALA A 375 5.58 -23.40 2.07
N GLY A 376 5.10 -22.18 2.39
CA GLY A 376 4.85 -21.11 1.42
C GLY A 376 6.14 -20.44 0.89
N GLY A 377 6.02 -19.30 0.22
CA GLY A 377 7.15 -18.57 -0.40
C GLY A 377 8.33 -18.34 0.56
N ALA A 378 8.09 -17.63 1.66
CA ALA A 378 9.08 -17.42 2.71
C ALA A 378 9.65 -18.72 3.29
N GLY A 379 8.79 -19.71 3.60
CA GLY A 379 9.22 -21.01 4.12
C GLY A 379 10.17 -21.76 3.19
N ARG A 380 9.91 -21.70 1.87
CA ARG A 380 10.79 -22.25 0.82
C ARG A 380 12.14 -21.55 0.80
N ALA A 381 12.14 -20.22 0.80
CA ALA A 381 13.36 -19.43 0.79
C ALA A 381 14.23 -19.70 2.02
N LEU A 382 13.62 -19.72 3.21
CA LEU A 382 14.31 -19.95 4.48
C LEU A 382 14.86 -21.38 4.57
N ALA A 383 14.07 -22.39 4.19
CA ALA A 383 14.51 -23.79 4.16
C ALA A 383 15.65 -24.01 3.15
N PHE A 384 15.58 -23.37 1.98
CA PHE A 384 16.67 -23.39 1.00
C PHE A 384 17.95 -22.76 1.55
N GLY A 385 17.86 -21.57 2.14
CA GLY A 385 19.02 -20.84 2.67
C GLY A 385 19.81 -21.65 3.70
N VAL A 386 19.13 -22.34 4.62
CA VAL A 386 19.81 -23.17 5.63
C VAL A 386 20.44 -24.44 5.05
N VAL A 387 19.79 -25.07 4.05
CA VAL A 387 20.36 -26.23 3.34
C VAL A 387 21.59 -25.84 2.54
N GLU A 388 21.59 -24.69 1.86
CA GLU A 388 22.75 -24.16 1.14
C GLU A 388 23.96 -23.94 2.06
N LYS A 389 23.71 -23.65 3.35
CA LYS A 389 24.75 -23.52 4.37
C LYS A 389 25.13 -24.82 5.07
N GLY A 390 24.60 -25.95 4.61
CA GLY A 390 24.94 -27.29 5.09
C GLY A 390 24.21 -27.71 6.36
N ALA A 391 23.09 -27.08 6.70
CA ALA A 391 22.18 -27.56 7.73
C ALA A 391 21.31 -28.71 7.20
N ARG A 392 20.80 -29.53 8.12
CA ARG A 392 19.66 -30.42 7.88
C ARG A 392 18.38 -29.65 8.19
N VAL A 393 17.35 -29.78 7.36
CA VAL A 393 16.07 -29.09 7.56
C VAL A 393 14.93 -30.09 7.77
N ILE A 394 14.05 -29.78 8.72
CA ILE A 394 12.80 -30.50 8.96
C ILE A 394 11.68 -29.51 8.69
N VAL A 395 10.83 -29.80 7.72
CA VAL A 395 9.74 -28.93 7.30
C VAL A 395 8.41 -29.47 7.80
N CYS A 396 7.55 -28.59 8.27
CA CYS A 396 6.14 -28.90 8.51
C CYS A 396 5.27 -27.73 8.09
N ASP A 397 4.00 -27.99 7.81
CA ASP A 397 3.00 -26.95 7.55
C ASP A 397 1.75 -27.22 8.40
N ARG A 398 1.06 -26.18 8.84
CA ARG A 398 -0.16 -26.33 9.64
C ARG A 398 -1.29 -26.67 8.68
N GLN A 399 -2.02 -27.75 8.96
CA GLN A 399 -3.22 -28.11 8.20
C GLN A 399 -4.35 -27.11 8.53
N VAL A 400 -4.31 -25.92 7.93
CA VAL A 400 -5.34 -24.88 8.13
C VAL A 400 -6.55 -25.14 7.22
N THR A 401 -6.36 -25.86 6.10
CA THR A 401 -7.46 -26.16 5.16
C THR A 401 -7.54 -27.66 4.82
N SER A 402 -8.71 -28.05 4.31
CA SER A 402 -9.00 -29.39 3.79
C SER A 402 -8.38 -29.67 2.42
N SER A 403 -7.65 -28.71 1.81
CA SER A 403 -7.09 -28.92 0.47
C SER A 403 -5.93 -29.93 0.53
N ALA A 404 -6.03 -30.99 -0.28
CA ALA A 404 -5.01 -32.03 -0.35
C ALA A 404 -3.62 -31.49 -0.74
N LEU A 405 -3.57 -30.38 -1.50
CA LEU A 405 -2.35 -29.71 -1.93
C LEU A 405 -1.60 -29.07 -0.75
N GLN A 406 -2.29 -28.31 0.12
CA GLN A 406 -1.64 -27.73 1.30
C GLN A 406 -1.12 -28.80 2.27
N GLN A 407 -1.81 -29.94 2.36
CA GLN A 407 -1.38 -31.07 3.18
C GLN A 407 -0.06 -31.71 2.68
N GLN A 408 0.33 -31.48 1.43
CA GLN A 408 1.53 -32.05 0.82
C GLN A 408 2.68 -31.03 0.64
N MET A 409 2.47 -29.73 0.91
CA MET A 409 3.46 -28.68 0.65
C MET A 409 4.80 -28.92 1.36
N ALA A 410 4.78 -29.32 2.63
CA ALA A 410 6.00 -29.64 3.39
C ALA A 410 6.77 -30.82 2.78
N GLY A 411 6.05 -31.85 2.32
CA GLY A 411 6.64 -33.02 1.65
C GLY A 411 7.27 -32.65 0.31
N ILE A 412 6.58 -31.86 -0.50
CA ILE A 412 7.07 -31.36 -1.80
C ILE A 412 8.34 -30.52 -1.58
N LEU A 413 8.33 -29.62 -0.60
CA LEU A 413 9.50 -28.80 -0.27
C LEU A 413 10.69 -29.68 0.16
N ALA A 414 10.47 -30.63 1.07
CA ALA A 414 11.54 -31.53 1.50
C ALA A 414 12.14 -32.33 0.32
N ILE A 415 11.30 -32.86 -0.57
CA ILE A 415 11.78 -33.56 -1.77
C ILE A 415 12.61 -32.63 -2.67
N SER A 416 12.17 -31.38 -2.87
CA SER A 416 12.88 -30.41 -3.72
C SER A 416 14.25 -30.00 -3.17
N LEU A 417 14.44 -30.04 -1.85
CA LEU A 417 15.70 -29.73 -1.18
C LEU A 417 16.67 -30.93 -1.10
N GLY A 418 16.19 -32.14 -1.41
CA GLY A 418 17.02 -33.35 -1.47
C GLY A 418 17.36 -33.95 -0.10
N SER A 419 18.48 -34.67 -0.01
CA SER A 419 18.84 -35.52 1.14
C SER A 419 19.08 -34.78 2.46
N GLY A 420 19.22 -33.46 2.42
CA GLY A 420 19.33 -32.61 3.60
C GLY A 420 17.99 -32.27 4.26
N ALA A 421 16.86 -32.66 3.66
CA ALA A 421 15.53 -32.25 4.11
C ALA A 421 14.60 -33.43 4.41
N SER A 422 13.71 -33.25 5.38
CA SER A 422 12.61 -34.18 5.67
C SER A 422 11.34 -33.41 6.04
N ALA A 423 10.19 -34.09 5.95
CA ALA A 423 8.90 -33.53 6.34
C ALA A 423 8.30 -34.30 7.52
N VAL A 424 7.67 -33.57 8.44
CA VAL A 424 7.00 -34.13 9.63
C VAL A 424 5.61 -33.51 9.80
N LYS A 425 4.78 -34.12 10.66
CA LYS A 425 3.48 -33.51 11.00
C LYS A 425 3.71 -32.33 11.93
N HIS A 426 3.01 -31.22 11.70
CA HIS A 426 3.02 -30.06 12.60
C HIS A 426 2.70 -30.44 14.05
N ALA A 427 1.77 -31.39 14.27
CA ALA A 427 1.42 -31.88 15.61
C ALA A 427 2.58 -32.57 16.35
N ASP A 428 3.61 -33.06 15.65
CA ASP A 428 4.80 -33.63 16.28
C ASP A 428 5.74 -32.50 16.74
N VAL A 429 5.89 -31.44 15.93
CA VAL A 429 6.65 -30.23 16.29
C VAL A 429 5.98 -29.49 17.45
N ALA A 430 4.68 -29.24 17.35
CA ALA A 430 3.91 -28.51 18.37
C ALA A 430 3.91 -29.20 19.74
N ALA A 431 3.98 -30.53 19.76
CA ALA A 431 4.06 -31.35 20.97
C ALA A 431 5.50 -31.55 21.49
N GLY A 432 6.51 -30.94 20.87
CA GLY A 432 7.92 -31.09 21.29
C GLY A 432 8.53 -32.46 20.98
N ARG A 433 7.93 -33.24 20.07
CA ARG A 433 8.45 -34.55 19.64
C ARG A 433 9.53 -34.43 18.55
N VAL A 434 9.77 -33.22 18.07
CA VAL A 434 10.83 -32.86 17.12
C VAL A 434 11.71 -31.81 17.78
N ALA A 435 13.03 -32.03 17.76
CA ALA A 435 14.03 -31.13 18.33
C ALA A 435 15.01 -30.67 17.25
N GLY A 436 15.62 -29.50 17.45
CA GLY A 436 16.60 -28.93 16.53
C GLY A 436 17.42 -27.83 17.17
N ASP A 437 18.47 -27.37 16.50
CA ASP A 437 19.22 -26.21 16.97
C ASP A 437 18.41 -24.91 16.80
N VAL A 438 17.60 -24.83 15.75
CA VAL A 438 16.85 -23.63 15.34
C VAL A 438 15.39 -23.97 15.02
N LEU A 439 14.44 -23.16 15.48
CA LEU A 439 13.06 -23.14 15.02
C LEU A 439 12.82 -21.87 14.19
N ILE A 440 12.19 -22.02 13.03
CA ILE A 440 11.78 -20.93 12.14
C ILE A 440 10.27 -21.01 11.98
N ASN A 441 9.56 -19.95 12.36
CA ASN A 441 8.20 -19.72 11.91
C ASN A 441 8.19 -18.87 10.63
N SER A 442 7.49 -19.34 9.60
CA SER A 442 7.23 -18.60 8.35
C SER A 442 5.73 -18.53 8.01
N MET A 443 4.87 -18.95 8.94
CA MET A 443 3.43 -18.83 8.80
C MET A 443 2.92 -17.57 9.48
N PRO A 444 1.90 -16.89 8.92
CA PRO A 444 1.15 -15.89 9.66
C PRO A 444 0.56 -16.53 10.92
N ALA A 445 1.04 -16.13 12.09
CA ALA A 445 0.42 -16.51 13.35
C ALA A 445 -0.76 -15.55 13.60
N CYS A 446 -1.96 -16.09 13.87
CA CYS A 446 -2.98 -15.28 14.56
C CYS A 446 -2.37 -14.88 15.91
N MET A 447 -2.49 -13.60 16.29
CA MET A 447 -1.78 -13.03 17.46
C MET A 447 -1.95 -13.82 18.77
N GLU A 448 -2.99 -14.65 18.88
CA GLU A 448 -3.29 -15.45 20.08
C GLU A 448 -2.98 -16.96 19.96
N GLU A 449 -2.79 -17.52 18.77
CA GLU A 449 -2.50 -18.96 18.60
C GLU A 449 -1.01 -19.23 18.57
N SER A 450 -0.49 -19.96 19.56
CA SER A 450 0.91 -20.42 19.54
C SER A 450 1.02 -21.63 18.60
N LEU A 451 1.88 -21.51 17.57
CA LEU A 451 2.15 -22.59 16.60
C LEU A 451 2.85 -23.79 17.26
N VAL A 452 3.57 -23.55 18.35
CA VAL A 452 4.23 -24.58 19.15
C VAL A 452 3.91 -24.37 20.62
N SER A 453 3.86 -25.44 21.41
CA SER A 453 3.72 -25.28 22.86
C SER A 453 4.96 -24.65 23.47
N ALA A 454 4.82 -23.87 24.53
CA ALA A 454 5.96 -23.31 25.27
C ALA A 454 6.96 -24.40 25.70
N ALA A 455 6.47 -25.58 26.13
CA ALA A 455 7.34 -26.71 26.47
C ALA A 455 8.20 -27.18 25.29
N ALA A 456 7.67 -27.16 24.06
CA ALA A 456 8.41 -27.53 22.86
C ALA A 456 9.55 -26.56 22.52
N LEU A 457 9.46 -25.30 22.95
CA LEU A 457 10.50 -24.29 22.69
C LEU A 457 11.82 -24.60 23.40
N SER A 458 11.78 -25.31 24.54
CA SER A 458 12.98 -25.77 25.23
C SER A 458 13.86 -26.72 24.40
N CYS A 459 13.33 -27.28 23.31
CA CYS A 459 14.07 -28.11 22.37
C CYS A 459 14.96 -27.32 21.41
N TYR A 460 14.97 -25.98 21.46
CA TYR A 460 15.65 -25.11 20.50
C TYR A 460 16.58 -24.11 21.18
N ARG A 461 17.68 -23.77 20.49
CA ARG A 461 18.62 -22.73 20.95
C ARG A 461 18.28 -21.35 20.37
N VAL A 462 17.82 -21.32 19.12
CA VAL A 462 17.42 -20.10 18.42
C VAL A 462 15.99 -20.26 17.92
N VAL A 463 15.17 -19.21 18.08
CA VAL A 463 13.81 -19.14 17.54
C VAL A 463 13.69 -17.89 16.69
N LEU A 464 13.37 -18.08 15.41
CA LEU A 464 13.11 -17.03 14.44
C LEU A 464 11.62 -17.00 14.13
N ASP A 465 11.02 -15.82 14.15
CA ASP A 465 9.67 -15.60 13.66
C ASP A 465 9.71 -14.64 12.49
N ALA A 466 9.48 -15.14 11.27
CA ALA A 466 9.52 -14.32 10.06
C ALA A 466 8.27 -13.43 9.92
N THR A 467 7.26 -13.60 10.79
CA THR A 467 6.17 -12.64 10.84
C THR A 467 6.70 -11.31 11.35
N CYS A 468 6.43 -10.26 10.58
CA CYS A 468 6.87 -8.93 10.96
C CYS A 468 5.86 -8.22 11.88
N THR A 469 4.65 -8.77 12.10
CA THR A 469 3.47 -8.10 12.74
C THR A 469 3.75 -7.44 14.09
N SER A 470 4.74 -7.92 14.84
CA SER A 470 5.21 -7.32 16.09
C SER A 470 6.69 -7.66 16.31
N LEU A 471 7.43 -6.78 17.01
CA LEU A 471 8.81 -7.07 17.42
C LEU A 471 8.91 -8.22 18.43
N GLN A 472 7.85 -8.46 19.19
CA GLN A 472 7.78 -9.43 20.27
C GLN A 472 6.51 -10.25 20.13
N THR A 473 6.46 -11.10 19.10
CA THR A 473 5.36 -12.05 18.93
C THR A 473 5.27 -12.99 20.15
N ARG A 474 4.11 -13.61 20.36
CA ARG A 474 3.93 -14.59 21.43
C ARG A 474 5.01 -15.68 21.40
N LEU A 475 5.33 -16.18 20.20
CA LEU A 475 6.38 -17.18 19.98
C LEU A 475 7.75 -16.70 20.49
N LEU A 476 8.14 -15.47 20.14
CA LEU A 476 9.43 -14.91 20.55
C LEU A 476 9.48 -14.64 22.06
N ARG A 477 8.39 -14.15 22.65
CA ARG A 477 8.31 -13.93 24.10
C ARG A 477 8.46 -15.24 24.88
N GLU A 478 7.68 -16.27 24.52
CA GLU A 478 7.75 -17.58 25.17
C GLU A 478 9.15 -18.22 24.99
N ALA A 479 9.78 -18.06 23.82
CA ALA A 479 11.13 -18.54 23.57
C ALA A 479 12.18 -17.83 24.44
N GLN A 480 12.07 -16.50 24.56
CA GLN A 480 12.99 -15.69 25.37
C GLN A 480 12.88 -16.03 26.87
N GLU A 481 11.66 -16.26 27.38
CA GLU A 481 11.43 -16.70 28.77
C GLU A 481 12.11 -18.04 29.09
N LEU A 482 12.32 -18.89 28.07
CA LEU A 482 13.01 -20.18 28.19
C LEU A 482 14.50 -20.10 27.87
N GLY A 483 15.05 -18.90 27.65
CA GLY A 483 16.47 -18.67 27.40
C GLY A 483 16.93 -18.93 25.96
N CYS A 484 16.00 -19.10 25.01
CA CYS A 484 16.35 -19.16 23.60
C CYS A 484 16.79 -17.78 23.10
N ALA A 485 17.76 -17.75 22.17
CA ALA A 485 18.02 -16.54 21.40
C ALA A 485 16.88 -16.32 20.40
N THR A 486 16.43 -15.08 20.25
CA THR A 486 15.28 -14.74 19.39
C THR A 486 15.70 -13.90 18.20
N VAL A 487 15.08 -14.16 17.04
CA VAL A 487 15.24 -13.36 15.82
C VAL A 487 13.86 -12.90 15.37
N SER A 488 13.64 -11.59 15.37
CA SER A 488 12.37 -10.99 14.92
C SER A 488 12.29 -10.89 13.40
N GLY A 489 11.05 -10.88 12.87
CA GLY A 489 10.79 -10.73 11.45
C GLY A 489 11.32 -9.40 10.89
N LEU A 490 11.48 -8.37 11.73
CA LEU A 490 12.11 -7.10 11.36
C LEU A 490 13.50 -7.31 10.76
N GLU A 491 14.32 -8.21 11.34
CA GLU A 491 15.67 -8.48 10.86
C GLU A 491 15.66 -9.00 9.43
N ILE A 492 14.69 -9.85 9.13
CA ILE A 492 14.46 -10.41 7.79
C ILE A 492 13.96 -9.31 6.87
N SER A 493 12.87 -8.64 7.23
CA SER A 493 12.20 -7.62 6.42
C SER A 493 13.12 -6.47 6.03
N VAL A 494 13.94 -5.95 6.95
CA VAL A 494 14.90 -4.87 6.64
C VAL A 494 16.02 -5.37 5.74
N THR A 495 16.58 -6.54 6.03
CA THR A 495 17.74 -7.06 5.29
C THR A 495 17.36 -7.52 3.88
N GLN A 496 16.18 -8.14 3.72
CA GLN A 496 15.67 -8.49 2.39
C GLN A 496 15.32 -7.22 1.60
N ALA A 497 14.65 -6.26 2.21
CA ALA A 497 14.27 -5.04 1.50
C ALA A 497 15.48 -4.17 1.12
N ALA A 498 16.55 -4.17 1.91
CA ALA A 498 17.82 -3.56 1.53
C ALA A 498 18.40 -4.18 0.25
N GLN A 499 18.36 -5.52 0.14
CA GLN A 499 18.79 -6.20 -1.09
C GLN A 499 17.85 -5.88 -2.26
N GLN A 500 16.53 -5.82 -2.03
CA GLN A 500 15.58 -5.40 -3.06
C GLN A 500 15.88 -3.99 -3.54
N PHE A 501 16.16 -3.06 -2.63
CA PHE A 501 16.54 -1.69 -2.96
C PHE A 501 17.81 -1.67 -3.83
N GLU A 502 18.84 -2.39 -3.45
CA GLU A 502 20.10 -2.50 -4.21
C GLU A 502 19.88 -3.10 -5.60
N LEU A 503 19.07 -4.16 -5.70
CA LEU A 503 18.73 -4.79 -6.97
C LEU A 503 17.95 -3.85 -7.89
N LEU A 504 16.88 -3.25 -7.37
CA LEU A 504 15.95 -2.43 -8.15
C LEU A 504 16.56 -1.09 -8.57
N THR A 505 17.42 -0.50 -7.74
CA THR A 505 17.96 0.85 -7.96
C THR A 505 19.42 0.85 -8.44
N GLY A 506 20.17 -0.22 -8.19
CA GLY A 506 21.62 -0.26 -8.41
C GLY A 506 22.44 0.55 -7.39
N ALA A 507 21.81 1.15 -6.38
CA ALA A 507 22.46 1.96 -5.36
C ALA A 507 22.54 1.24 -4.00
N PRO A 508 23.57 1.51 -3.16
CA PRO A 508 23.70 0.89 -1.85
C PRO A 508 22.52 1.26 -0.94
N ALA A 509 21.98 0.28 -0.21
CA ALA A 509 20.84 0.51 0.66
C ALA A 509 21.23 1.24 1.97
N PRO A 510 20.49 2.29 2.38
CA PRO A 510 20.69 2.93 3.68
C PRO A 510 20.02 2.12 4.80
N VAL A 511 20.56 0.93 5.09
CA VAL A 511 19.96 -0.08 5.99
C VAL A 511 19.55 0.49 7.37
N ALA A 512 20.39 1.35 7.97
CA ALA A 512 20.10 1.95 9.26
C ALA A 512 18.84 2.84 9.23
N LEU A 513 18.68 3.62 8.16
CA LEU A 513 17.49 4.46 7.96
C LEU A 513 16.24 3.60 7.70
N MET A 514 16.36 2.58 6.86
CA MET A 514 15.26 1.65 6.56
C MET A 514 14.75 0.96 7.84
N ARG A 515 15.67 0.56 8.72
CA ARG A 515 15.35 0.02 10.05
C ARG A 515 14.64 1.06 10.93
N GLN A 516 15.20 2.26 11.02
CA GLN A 516 14.63 3.34 11.84
C GLN A 516 13.19 3.67 11.42
N ALA A 517 12.96 3.88 10.12
CA ALA A 517 11.64 4.21 9.57
C ALA A 517 10.61 3.10 9.87
N THR A 518 11.03 1.83 9.79
CA THR A 518 10.17 0.69 10.13
C THR A 518 9.80 0.69 11.61
N LEU A 519 10.77 0.89 12.52
CA LEU A 519 10.54 0.92 13.96
C LEU A 519 9.62 2.07 14.39
N GLU A 520 9.82 3.27 13.83
CA GLU A 520 8.97 4.44 14.10
C GLU A 520 7.51 4.15 13.74
N ARG A 521 7.26 3.52 12.58
CA ARG A 521 5.91 3.11 12.18
C ARG A 521 5.33 2.05 13.10
N MET A 522 6.09 1.01 13.46
CA MET A 522 5.63 -0.05 14.36
C MET A 522 5.23 0.51 15.74
N HIS A 523 5.95 1.51 16.25
CA HIS A 523 5.59 2.18 17.50
C HIS A 523 4.32 3.04 17.37
N ALA A 524 4.15 3.75 16.25
CA ALA A 524 2.94 4.52 15.99
C ALA A 524 1.69 3.63 15.96
N THR A 525 1.77 2.45 15.33
CA THR A 525 0.64 1.51 15.25
C THR A 525 0.30 0.82 16.57
N ASN A 526 1.24 0.68 17.51
CA ASN A 526 0.96 0.10 18.84
C ASN A 526 0.36 1.10 19.84
N ASN A 527 0.46 2.40 19.54
CA ASN A 527 -0.02 3.49 20.40
C ASN A 527 -1.34 4.11 19.90
N ALA A 528 -1.79 3.72 18.70
CA ALA A 528 -3.12 3.99 18.15
C ALA A 528 -4.05 2.81 18.47
#